data_AF-A0A840BGE0-F1
#
_entry.id   AF-A0A840BGE0-F1
#
_cell.length_a   1.000
_cell.length_b   1.000
_cell.length_c   1.000
_cell.angle_alpha   90.00
_cell.angle_beta   90.00
_cell.angle_gamma   90.00
#
_symmetry.space_group_name_H-M   'P 1'
#
loop_
_entity.id
_entity.type
_entity.pdbx_description
1 polymer ?
#
loop_
_entity_poly.entity_id
_entity_poly.type
_entity_poly.pdbx_seq_one_letter_code
_entity_poly.pdbx_strand_id
1 'polypeptide(L)'
;MEPVSPLRVRGTARELTGLAANPPGEAAIGVGRLALRLGFDEKSGETRLTSSVEGSEPVVLLRWPGDRGGFRYLSSAGEWVEMWPPDMKSYEGVPSAILLETGLEDAPVIVARPPAAGSPPLPSQASVKEP
;
A
#
# COMPACT_ATOMS: atom_id res chain seq x y z
N MET A 1 10.47 -27.46 6.38
CA MET A 1 9.54 -26.52 5.71
C MET A 1 9.37 -25.37 6.69
N GLU A 2 10.14 -24.30 6.52
CA GLU A 2 10.09 -23.17 7.47
C GLU A 2 8.75 -22.43 7.35
N PRO A 3 8.16 -21.98 8.46
CA PRO A 3 6.95 -21.17 8.40
C PRO A 3 7.27 -19.87 7.66
N VAL A 4 6.62 -19.68 6.51
CA VAL A 4 6.67 -18.44 5.75
C VAL A 4 6.15 -17.33 6.65
N SER A 5 7.03 -16.55 7.27
CA SER A 5 6.62 -15.50 8.22
C SER A 5 5.65 -14.53 7.53
N PRO A 6 4.33 -14.60 7.83
CA PRO A 6 3.28 -14.04 6.97
C PRO A 6 3.05 -12.54 7.19
N LEU A 7 3.99 -11.86 7.87
CA LEU A 7 3.82 -10.50 8.42
C LEU A 7 4.65 -9.43 7.66
N ARG A 8 5.41 -9.82 6.63
CA ARG A 8 6.33 -8.90 5.94
C ARG A 8 5.61 -8.11 4.84
N VAL A 9 5.93 -6.82 4.73
CA VAL A 9 5.56 -6.02 3.56
C VAL A 9 6.21 -6.62 2.33
N ARG A 10 5.45 -6.79 1.26
CA ARG A 10 5.92 -7.24 -0.05
C ARG A 10 5.24 -6.45 -1.14
N GLY A 11 5.94 -6.18 -2.24
CA GLY A 11 5.30 -5.54 -3.36
C GLY A 11 6.10 -5.54 -4.65
N THR A 12 5.41 -5.18 -5.71
CA THR A 12 5.89 -4.99 -7.08
C THR A 12 5.35 -3.65 -7.57
N ALA A 13 5.71 -3.25 -8.79
CA ALA A 13 5.14 -2.07 -9.42
C ALA A 13 3.59 -2.07 -9.48
N ARG A 14 2.90 -3.22 -9.39
CA ARG A 14 1.43 -3.31 -9.51
C ARG A 14 0.71 -3.82 -8.27
N GLU A 15 1.41 -4.36 -7.29
CA GLU A 15 0.79 -4.93 -6.09
C GLU A 15 1.61 -4.62 -4.84
N LEU A 16 0.94 -4.27 -3.75
CA LEU A 16 1.53 -4.13 -2.43
C LEU A 16 0.70 -4.96 -1.45
N THR A 17 1.37 -5.73 -0.60
CA THR A 17 0.76 -6.51 0.47
C THR A 17 1.48 -6.23 1.79
N GLY A 18 0.72 -6.22 2.88
CA GLY A 18 1.27 -5.98 4.21
C GLY A 18 0.21 -6.06 5.30
N LEU A 19 0.57 -5.60 6.50
CA LEU A 19 -0.37 -5.45 7.61
C LEU A 19 -0.75 -3.98 7.74
N ALA A 20 -2.03 -3.74 8.00
CA ALA A 20 -2.56 -2.42 8.31
C ALA A 20 -3.31 -2.47 9.64
N ALA A 21 -3.09 -1.48 10.50
CA ALA A 21 -3.72 -1.41 11.82
C ALA A 21 -5.21 -1.02 11.77
N ASN A 22 -5.65 -0.42 10.66
CA ASN A 22 -7.04 -0.06 10.36
C ASN A 22 -7.19 0.04 8.83
N PRO A 23 -7.24 -1.08 8.09
CA PRO A 23 -7.40 -1.01 6.65
C PRO A 23 -8.75 -0.40 6.27
N PRO A 24 -8.86 0.24 5.10
CA PRO A 24 -10.12 0.83 4.64
C PRO A 24 -11.14 -0.28 4.32
N GLY A 25 -12.30 -0.23 4.97
CA GLY A 25 -13.39 -1.21 4.86
C GLY A 25 -14.27 -1.23 6.13
N GLU A 26 -15.56 -1.50 5.98
CA GLU A 26 -16.65 -1.14 6.91
C GLU A 26 -16.63 -1.77 8.33
N ALA A 27 -15.65 -2.60 8.69
CA ALA A 27 -15.62 -3.23 10.02
C ALA A 27 -14.22 -3.55 10.53
N ALA A 28 -13.16 -2.89 10.02
CA ALA A 28 -11.80 -3.24 10.39
C ALA A 28 -11.43 -2.74 11.81
N ILE A 29 -11.90 -3.45 12.83
CA ILE A 29 -11.45 -3.31 14.21
C ILE A 29 -10.17 -4.15 14.36
N GLY A 30 -9.01 -3.53 14.12
CA GLY A 30 -7.71 -4.12 14.39
C GLY A 30 -6.83 -4.42 13.18
N VAL A 31 -5.75 -5.17 13.41
CA VAL A 31 -4.72 -5.44 12.41
C VAL A 31 -5.22 -6.45 11.39
N GLY A 32 -5.27 -6.04 10.12
CA GLY A 32 -5.66 -6.89 9.01
C GLY A 32 -4.57 -6.99 7.94
N ARG A 33 -4.59 -8.10 7.17
CA ARG A 33 -3.78 -8.23 5.96
C ARG A 33 -4.40 -7.37 4.86
N LEU A 34 -3.68 -6.34 4.47
CA LEU A 34 -4.04 -5.41 3.40
C LEU A 34 -3.34 -5.83 2.11
N ALA A 35 -4.07 -5.81 1.00
CA ALA A 35 -3.51 -5.83 -0.34
C ALA A 35 -4.01 -4.60 -1.13
N LEU A 36 -3.07 -3.87 -1.73
CA LEU A 36 -3.33 -2.81 -2.69
C LEU A 36 -2.94 -3.30 -4.08
N ARG A 37 -3.79 -3.09 -5.09
CA ARG A 37 -3.55 -3.53 -6.47
C ARG A 37 -3.87 -2.45 -7.47
N LEU A 38 -3.03 -2.35 -8.49
CA LEU A 38 -3.26 -1.55 -9.68
C LEU A 38 -3.76 -2.46 -10.80
N GLY A 39 -4.94 -2.17 -11.34
CA GLY A 39 -5.50 -2.88 -12.48
C GLY A 39 -5.97 -1.90 -13.54
N PHE A 40 -5.56 -2.12 -14.79
CA PHE A 40 -6.08 -1.39 -15.94
C PHE A 40 -7.32 -2.11 -16.49
N ASP A 41 -8.41 -1.37 -16.65
CA ASP A 41 -9.63 -1.83 -17.28
C ASP A 41 -9.67 -1.30 -18.73
N GLU A 42 -9.44 -2.20 -19.69
CA GLU A 42 -9.43 -1.85 -21.12
C GLU A 42 -10.77 -1.32 -21.63
N LYS A 43 -11.89 -1.70 -20.99
CA LYS A 43 -13.22 -1.24 -21.41
C LYS A 43 -13.45 0.20 -20.99
N SER A 44 -13.07 0.56 -19.77
CA SER A 44 -13.19 1.95 -19.31
C SER A 44 -12.00 2.82 -19.71
N GLY A 45 -10.86 2.21 -20.08
CA GLY A 45 -9.62 2.93 -20.38
C GLY A 45 -9.00 3.55 -19.13
N GLU A 46 -9.20 2.95 -17.95
CA GLU A 46 -8.78 3.52 -16.66
C GLU A 46 -7.95 2.52 -15.85
N THR A 47 -6.91 3.00 -15.17
CA THR A 47 -6.28 2.27 -14.06
C THR A 47 -7.03 2.54 -12.77
N ARG A 48 -7.21 1.48 -11.97
CA ARG A 48 -7.85 1.52 -10.65
C ARG A 48 -6.87 1.06 -9.58
N LEU A 49 -6.78 1.82 -8.50
CA LEU A 49 -6.20 1.37 -7.25
C LEU A 49 -7.29 0.74 -6.40
N THR A 50 -7.17 -0.54 -6.12
CA THR A 50 -8.08 -1.28 -5.24
C THR A 50 -7.39 -1.65 -3.95
N SER A 51 -8.15 -1.64 -2.86
CA SER A 51 -7.77 -2.13 -1.55
C SER A 51 -8.64 -3.30 -1.19
N SER A 52 -8.03 -4.41 -0.78
CA SER A 52 -8.73 -5.56 -0.23
C SER A 52 -8.12 -5.95 1.10
N VAL A 53 -8.98 -6.27 2.05
CA VAL A 53 -8.62 -6.88 3.33
C VAL A 53 -9.00 -8.35 3.26
N GLU A 54 -8.19 -9.22 3.86
CA GLU A 54 -8.52 -10.64 3.95
C GLU A 54 -9.95 -10.86 4.48
N GLY A 55 -10.78 -11.57 3.72
CA GLY A 55 -12.19 -11.82 4.05
C GLY A 55 -13.17 -10.69 3.72
N SER A 56 -12.74 -9.63 3.03
CA SER A 56 -13.58 -8.51 2.59
C SER A 56 -13.57 -8.33 1.08
N GLU A 57 -14.65 -7.76 0.54
CA GLU A 57 -14.72 -7.36 -0.87
C GLU A 57 -13.73 -6.22 -1.17
N PRO A 58 -13.08 -6.21 -2.35
CA PRO A 58 -12.21 -5.11 -2.74
C PRO A 58 -12.95 -3.78 -2.89
N VAL A 59 -12.38 -2.71 -2.36
CA VAL A 59 -12.88 -1.34 -2.51
C VAL A 59 -11.95 -0.57 -3.44
N VAL A 60 -12.52 0.19 -4.38
CA VAL A 60 -11.74 1.11 -5.21
C VAL A 60 -11.40 2.36 -4.39
N LEU A 61 -10.11 2.65 -4.25
CA LEU A 61 -9.63 3.86 -3.58
C LEU A 61 -9.45 5.03 -4.55
N LEU A 62 -8.89 4.78 -5.74
CA LEU A 62 -8.59 5.80 -6.74
C LEU A 62 -8.75 5.24 -8.17
N ARG A 63 -9.00 6.12 -9.13
CA ARG A 63 -9.03 5.81 -10.57
C ARG A 63 -8.40 6.94 -11.38
N TRP A 64 -7.78 6.62 -12.52
CA TRP A 64 -7.29 7.60 -13.46
C TRP A 64 -7.24 7.07 -14.90
N PRO A 65 -7.27 7.93 -15.93
CA PRO A 65 -7.19 7.51 -17.32
C PRO A 65 -5.84 6.90 -17.71
N GLY A 66 -5.88 5.92 -18.62
CA GLY A 66 -4.70 5.22 -19.14
C GLY A 66 -4.13 4.16 -18.18
N ASP A 67 -3.11 3.43 -18.64
CA ASP A 67 -2.45 2.31 -17.90
C ASP A 67 -1.21 2.76 -17.10
N ARG A 68 -1.02 4.06 -16.92
CA ARG A 68 0.16 4.58 -16.23
C ARG A 68 0.07 4.35 -14.72
N GLY A 69 1.21 4.36 -14.06
CA GLY A 69 1.32 4.34 -12.62
C GLY A 69 1.88 3.03 -12.07
N GLY A 70 2.47 3.14 -10.88
CA GLY A 70 3.16 2.03 -10.25
C GLY A 70 3.63 2.35 -8.85
N PHE A 71 3.91 1.30 -8.09
CA PHE A 71 4.54 1.43 -6.78
C PHE A 71 6.06 1.45 -6.91
N ARG A 72 6.70 2.33 -6.13
CA ARG A 72 8.14 2.30 -5.88
C ARG A 72 8.42 2.34 -4.39
N TYR A 73 9.53 1.74 -4.00
CA TYR A 73 9.87 1.52 -2.59
C TYR A 73 11.23 2.15 -2.29
N LEU A 74 11.30 2.97 -1.25
CA LEU A 74 12.55 3.57 -0.81
C LEU A 74 13.28 2.61 0.13
N SER A 75 14.46 2.16 -0.27
CA SER A 75 15.33 1.32 0.54
C SER A 75 16.01 2.10 1.67
N SER A 76 16.56 1.39 2.65
CA SER A 76 17.37 2.01 3.71
C SER A 76 18.65 2.67 3.19
N ALA A 77 19.11 2.28 1.99
CA ALA A 77 20.25 2.91 1.30
C ALA A 77 19.85 4.22 0.59
N GLY A 78 18.57 4.61 0.62
CA GLY A 78 18.07 5.81 -0.07
C GLY A 78 17.77 5.60 -1.56
N GLU A 79 17.70 4.35 -2.01
CA GLU A 79 17.45 4.00 -3.42
C GLU A 79 15.98 3.63 -3.64
N TRP A 80 15.40 4.11 -4.74
CA TRP A 80 14.05 3.73 -5.17
C TRP A 80 14.07 2.45 -6.01
N VAL A 81 13.47 1.39 -5.50
CA VAL A 81 13.36 0.08 -6.17
C VAL A 81 11.91 -0.23 -6.58
N GLU A 82 11.72 -1.08 -7.59
CA GLU A 82 10.40 -1.45 -8.13
C GLU A 82 9.78 -2.67 -7.45
N MET A 83 10.57 -3.40 -6.66
CA MET A 83 10.13 -4.59 -5.93
C MET A 83 10.58 -4.54 -4.48
N TRP A 84 9.74 -5.07 -3.60
CA TRP A 84 10.02 -5.17 -2.18
C TRP A 84 9.70 -6.57 -1.64
N PRO A 85 10.57 -7.15 -0.80
CA PRO A 85 11.94 -6.70 -0.51
C PRO A 85 12.83 -6.74 -1.77
N PRO A 86 13.90 -5.94 -1.84
CA PRO A 86 14.91 -6.13 -2.88
C PRO A 86 15.53 -7.53 -2.74
N ASP A 87 15.99 -8.16 -3.83
CA ASP A 87 16.48 -9.55 -3.93
C ASP A 87 17.66 -9.94 -3.00
N MET A 88 18.07 -9.03 -2.10
CA MET A 88 18.99 -9.33 -1.03
C MET A 88 18.31 -10.24 0.00
N LYS A 89 18.83 -11.47 0.12
CA LYS A 89 18.34 -12.59 0.96
C LYS A 89 18.10 -12.29 2.45
N SER A 90 18.32 -11.08 2.93
CA SER A 90 18.34 -10.72 4.35
C SER A 90 17.64 -9.38 4.66
N TYR A 91 16.81 -8.85 3.77
CA TYR A 91 16.11 -7.60 4.07
C TYR A 91 14.98 -7.82 5.10
N GLU A 92 15.24 -7.44 6.36
CA GLU A 92 14.30 -7.65 7.46
C GLU A 92 13.32 -6.50 7.72
N GLY A 93 13.37 -5.43 6.93
CA GLY A 93 12.61 -4.20 7.17
C GLY A 93 11.39 -3.95 6.28
N VAL A 94 10.63 -2.93 6.65
CA VAL A 94 9.65 -2.24 5.79
C VAL A 94 10.36 -1.17 4.95
N PRO A 95 9.80 -0.76 3.79
CA PRO A 95 10.38 0.33 3.01
C PRO A 95 10.31 1.63 3.80
N SER A 96 11.31 2.50 3.68
CA SER A 96 11.34 3.80 4.37
C SER A 96 10.24 4.74 3.86
N ALA A 97 9.86 4.57 2.60
CA ALA A 97 8.71 5.22 1.98
C ALA A 97 8.17 4.36 0.84
N ILE A 98 6.89 4.50 0.55
CA ILE A 98 6.23 3.91 -0.61
C ILE A 98 5.73 5.07 -1.46
N LEU A 99 6.10 5.07 -2.73
CA LEU A 99 5.64 5.98 -3.76
C LEU A 99 4.55 5.28 -4.57
N LEU A 100 3.42 5.93 -4.79
CA LEU A 100 2.50 5.57 -5.85
C LEU A 100 2.59 6.65 -6.92
N GLU A 101 3.16 6.30 -8.07
CA GLU A 101 3.10 7.11 -9.28
C GLU A 101 1.72 6.93 -9.91
N THR A 102 1.07 8.02 -10.27
CA THR A 102 -0.25 8.00 -10.92
C THR A 102 -0.15 8.62 -12.32
N GLY A 103 -1.21 8.48 -13.12
CA GLY A 103 -1.37 9.21 -14.38
C GLY A 103 -2.04 10.58 -14.23
N LEU A 104 -2.32 11.05 -13.00
CA LEU A 104 -3.05 12.30 -12.75
C LEU A 104 -2.10 13.49 -12.80
N GLU A 105 -2.50 14.58 -13.46
CA GLU A 105 -1.71 15.81 -13.52
C GLU A 105 -1.62 16.51 -12.16
N ASP A 106 -2.71 16.55 -11.40
CA ASP A 106 -2.78 17.26 -10.11
C ASP A 106 -2.25 16.43 -8.93
N ALA A 107 -2.14 15.10 -9.10
CA ALA A 107 -1.68 14.19 -8.07
C ALA A 107 -0.77 13.10 -8.65
N PRO A 108 0.33 13.47 -9.33
CA PRO A 108 1.17 12.52 -10.05
C PRO A 108 1.86 11.53 -9.11
N VAL A 109 1.91 11.85 -7.81
CA VAL A 109 2.64 11.10 -6.80
C VAL A 109 1.91 11.12 -5.46
N ILE A 110 1.78 9.96 -4.82
CA ILE A 110 1.38 9.82 -3.41
C ILE A 110 2.53 9.16 -2.64
N VAL A 111 2.95 9.74 -1.51
CA VAL A 111 4.03 9.22 -0.66
C VAL A 111 3.47 8.77 0.68
N ALA A 112 3.72 7.52 1.05
CA ALA A 112 3.44 6.99 2.39
C ALA A 112 4.75 6.67 3.12
N ARG A 113 4.87 7.08 4.39
CA ARG A 113 5.98 6.71 5.26
C ARG A 113 5.45 5.88 6.42
N PRO A 114 6.03 4.70 6.71
CA PRO A 114 5.69 3.99 7.94
C PRO A 114 6.03 4.87 9.15
N PRO A 115 5.23 4.83 10.22
CA PRO A 115 5.57 5.52 11.45
C PRO A 115 6.91 5.00 12.00
N ALA A 116 7.73 5.91 12.54
CA ALA A 116 8.93 5.52 13.26
C ALA A 116 8.55 4.65 14.47
N ALA A 117 9.39 3.69 14.84
CA ALA A 117 9.18 2.89 16.04
C ALA A 117 8.99 3.80 17.28
N GLY A 118 7.87 3.64 18.00
CA GLY A 118 7.51 4.50 19.13
C GLY A 118 6.68 5.74 18.78
N SER A 119 6.32 5.94 17.52
CA SER A 119 5.35 6.98 17.17
C SER A 119 3.97 6.62 17.73
N PRO A 120 3.22 7.59 18.30
CA PRO A 120 1.86 7.33 18.73
C PRO A 120 1.03 6.85 17.52
N PRO A 121 0.07 5.92 17.73
CA PRO A 121 -0.77 5.44 16.65
C PRO A 121 -1.48 6.63 16.00
N LEU A 122 -1.58 6.61 14.67
CA LEU A 122 -2.39 7.59 13.95
C LEU A 122 -3.81 7.57 14.54
N PRO A 123 -4.43 8.74 14.76
CA PRO A 123 -5.78 8.79 15.29
C PRO A 123 -6.70 7.97 14.40
N SER A 124 -7.36 6.98 15.00
CA SER A 124 -8.47 6.28 14.35
C SER A 124 -9.58 7.29 14.04
N GLN A 125 -10.27 7.14 12.89
CA GLN A 125 -11.40 7.98 12.53
C GLN A 125 -12.54 7.98 13.57
N ALA A 126 -12.49 7.09 14.57
CA ALA A 126 -13.37 7.11 15.74
C ALA A 126 -13.24 8.36 16.64
N SER A 127 -12.35 9.31 16.36
CA SER A 127 -12.16 10.53 17.16
C SER A 127 -12.44 11.85 16.44
N VAL A 128 -13.11 11.83 15.28
CA VAL A 128 -13.78 13.03 14.79
C VAL A 128 -15.14 13.11 15.47
N LYS A 129 -15.18 13.66 16.69
CA LYS A 129 -16.41 14.32 17.14
C LYS A 129 -16.51 15.61 16.34
N GLU A 130 -17.40 15.63 15.36
CA GLU A 130 -17.96 16.87 14.83
C GLU A 130 -18.59 17.71 15.98
N PRO A 131 -18.60 19.05 15.85
CA PRO A 131 -18.66 20.03 16.94
C PRO A 131 -19.92 19.98 17.82
#